data_AF-A0A972GXK9-F1
#
_entry.id   AF-A0A972GXK9-F1
#
_cell.length_a   1.000
_cell.length_b   1.000
_cell.length_c   1.000
_cell.angle_alpha   90.00
_cell.angle_beta   90.00
_cell.angle_gamma   90.00
#
_symmetry.space_group_name_H-M   'P 1'
#
loop_
_entity.id
_entity.type
_entity.pdbx_description
1 polymer ?
#
loop_
_entity_poly.entity_id
_entity_poly.type
_entity_poly.pdbx_seq_one_letter_code
_entity_poly.pdbx_strand_id
1 'polypeptide(L)' 'MHDKPKNSVSFKVYGRYALFTDPVTKIGGEKCSYHLPTYEAIKGVLKSIYWKPTIIWYVDRVRVMESLR' A
#
# COMPACT_ATOMS: atom_id res chain seq x y z
N MET A 1 15.90 -18.68 -10.83
CA MET A 1 15.73 -17.24 -11.07
C MET A 1 14.38 -17.06 -11.75
N HIS A 2 13.39 -16.47 -11.08
CA HIS A 2 12.05 -16.33 -11.66
C HIS A 2 12.06 -15.16 -12.65
N ASP A 3 11.80 -15.46 -13.92
CA ASP A 3 11.56 -14.48 -14.96
C ASP A 3 10.34 -13.64 -14.55
N LYS A 4 10.52 -12.33 -14.40
CA LYS A 4 9.43 -11.45 -13.97
C LYS A 4 8.49 -11.27 -15.16
N PRO A 5 7.17 -11.52 -15.01
CA PRO A 5 6.27 -11.32 -16.12
C PRO A 5 6.28 -9.83 -16.53
N LYS A 6 6.16 -9.54 -17.83
CA LYS A 6 6.28 -8.19 -18.41
C LYS A 6 5.31 -7.16 -17.81
N ASN A 7 4.25 -7.61 -17.15
CA ASN A 7 3.23 -6.80 -16.48
C ASN A 7 3.51 -6.58 -14.98
N SER A 8 4.66 -7.01 -14.46
CA SER A 8 5.04 -6.78 -13.06
C SER A 8 5.69 -5.41 -12.88
N VAL A 9 5.27 -4.70 -11.84
CA VAL A 9 5.84 -3.42 -11.43
C VAL A 9 6.44 -3.55 -10.03
N SER A 10 7.58 -2.92 -9.79
CA SER A 10 8.22 -2.86 -8.47
C SER A 10 8.63 -1.42 -8.21
N PHE A 11 8.22 -0.87 -7.07
CA PHE A 11 8.48 0.51 -6.70
C PHE A 11 8.71 0.63 -5.19
N LYS A 12 9.37 1.70 -4.77
CA LYS A 12 9.58 2.05 -3.36
C LYS A 12 8.73 3.26 -3.03
N VAL A 13 7.94 3.16 -1.97
CA VAL A 13 7.19 4.29 -1.38
C VAL A 13 7.91 4.72 -0.12
N TYR A 14 8.04 6.03 0.09
CA TYR A 14 8.61 6.60 1.30
C TYR A 14 7.82 7.85 1.70
N GLY A 15 7.83 8.16 3.00
CA GLY A 15 7.19 9.34 3.57
C GLY A 15 7.68 9.54 4.99
N ARG A 16 7.62 10.78 5.49
CA ARG A 16 8.01 11.09 6.87
C ARG A 16 7.02 10.51 7.89
N TYR A 17 5.73 10.49 7.52
CA TYR A 17 4.63 9.93 8.30
C TYR A 17 3.67 9.17 7.38
N ALA A 18 2.98 8.20 7.94
CA ALA A 18 1.88 7.48 7.27
C ALA A 18 0.74 7.27 8.27
N LEU A 19 -0.50 7.28 7.78
CA LEU A 19 -1.70 6.99 8.57
C LEU A 19 -2.58 6.01 7.80
N PHE A 20 -2.51 4.73 8.15
CA PHE A 20 -3.40 3.69 7.65
C PHE A 20 -4.52 3.46 8.67
N THR A 21 -5.57 4.27 8.60
CA THR A 21 -6.58 4.34 9.68
C THR A 21 -7.23 2.99 9.99
N ASP A 22 -7.19 2.59 11.26
CA ASP A 22 -7.97 1.46 11.76
C ASP A 22 -9.45 1.87 11.95
N PRO A 23 -10.42 1.25 11.24
CA PRO A 23 -11.85 1.54 11.37
C PRO A 23 -12.38 1.40 12.81
N VAL A 24 -11.79 0.55 13.64
CA VAL A 24 -12.23 0.36 15.03
C VAL A 24 -11.97 1.63 15.84
N THR A 25 -10.77 2.20 15.71
CA THR A 25 -10.36 3.39 16.47
C THR A 25 -11.13 4.65 16.06
N LYS A 26 -11.59 4.70 14.80
CA LYS A 26 -12.35 5.84 14.24
C LYS A 26 -13.63 6.17 15.03
N ILE A 27 -14.25 5.18 15.67
CA ILE A 27 -15.50 5.37 16.44
C ILE A 27 -15.27 6.25 17.67
N GLY A 28 -14.05 6.23 18.25
CA GLY A 28 -13.67 7.01 19.43
C GLY A 28 -13.25 8.45 19.12
N GLY A 29 -13.36 8.95 17.88
CA GLY A 29 -12.96 10.30 17.49
C GLY A 29 -11.46 10.46 17.21
N GLU A 30 -10.63 9.53 17.67
CA GLU A 30 -9.20 9.46 17.39
C GLU A 30 -8.91 8.53 16.20
N LYS A 31 -7.77 8.73 15.51
CA LYS A 31 -7.36 7.88 14.39
C LYS A 31 -6.00 7.27 14.68
N CYS A 32 -5.96 5.96 14.85
CA CYS A 32 -4.72 5.22 14.94
C CYS A 32 -4.37 4.62 13.59
N SER A 33 -3.06 4.56 13.29
CA SER A 33 -2.57 3.85 12.11
C SER A 33 -2.41 2.37 12.43
N TYR A 34 -2.75 1.52 11.47
CA TYR A 34 -2.20 0.18 11.41
C TYR A 34 -0.68 0.23 11.32
N HIS A 35 -0.04 -0.78 11.89
CA HIS A 35 1.41 -0.98 11.79
C HIS A 35 1.86 -1.21 10.35
N LEU A 36 1.03 -1.84 9.53
CA LEU A 36 1.34 -2.16 8.14
C LEU A 36 0.35 -1.48 7.18
N PRO A 37 0.80 -1.11 5.97
CA PRO A 37 -0.11 -0.66 4.93
C PRO A 37 -1.11 -1.75 4.56
N THR A 38 -2.38 -1.36 4.41
CA THR A 38 -3.43 -2.28 3.95
C THR A 38 -3.32 -2.54 2.44
N TYR A 39 -3.88 -3.66 1.98
CA TYR A 39 -3.90 -4.01 0.55
C TYR A 39 -4.48 -2.88 -0.31
N GLU A 40 -5.63 -2.33 0.10
CA GLU A 40 -6.29 -1.24 -0.62
C GLU A 40 -5.48 0.05 -0.59
N ALA A 41 -4.74 0.34 0.49
CA ALA A 41 -3.85 1.51 0.51
C ALA A 41 -2.75 1.39 -0.56
N ILE A 42 -2.12 0.23 -0.70
CA ILE A 42 -1.06 0.00 -1.69
C ILE A 42 -1.62 -0.01 -3.11
N LYS A 43 -2.77 -0.65 -3.30
CA LYS A 43 -3.50 -0.62 -4.57
C LYS A 43 -3.90 0.82 -4.94
N GLY A 44 -4.25 1.64 -3.96
CA GLY A 44 -4.48 3.08 -4.12
C GLY A 44 -3.23 3.79 -4.64
N VAL A 45 -2.07 3.56 -4.03
CA VAL A 45 -0.79 4.14 -4.49
C VAL A 45 -0.46 3.71 -5.93
N LEU A 46 -0.65 2.43 -6.28
CA LEU A 46 -0.49 1.94 -7.65
C LEU A 46 -1.40 2.66 -8.64
N LYS A 47 -2.68 2.81 -8.27
CA LYS A 47 -3.65 3.54 -9.10
C LYS A 47 -3.26 5.01 -9.28
N SER A 48 -2.65 5.63 -8.27
CA SER A 48 -2.15 7.00 -8.34
C SER A 48 -0.94 7.15 -9.28
N ILE A 49 -0.09 6.12 -9.41
CA ILE A 49 1.01 6.13 -10.37
C ILE A 49 0.46 6.06 -11.80
N TYR A 50 -0.38 5.06 -12.07
CA TYR A 50 -1.07 4.93 -13.36
C TYR A 50 -2.32 4.07 -13.23
N TRP A 51 -3.44 4.54 -13.77
CA TRP A 51 -4.65 3.75 -13.83
C TRP A 51 -5.52 4.08 -15.04
N LYS A 52 -6.17 3.03 -15.57
CA LYS A 52 -7.24 3.07 -16.56
C LYS A 52 -8.31 2.05 -16.15
N PRO A 53 -9.59 2.27 -16.49
CA PRO A 53 -10.69 1.36 -16.12
C PRO A 53 -10.55 -0.04 -16.70
N THR A 54 -9.75 -0.20 -17.76
CA THR A 54 -9.44 -1.48 -18.40
C THR A 54 -8.41 -2.32 -17.64
N ILE A 55 -7.74 -1.75 -16.62
CA ILE A 55 -6.63 -2.40 -15.90
C ILE A 55 -7.01 -2.57 -14.43
N ILE A 56 -6.73 -3.78 -13.91
CA ILE A 56 -6.89 -4.12 -12.50
C ILE A 56 -5.52 -4.40 -11.92
N TRP A 57 -5.13 -3.61 -10.92
CA TRP A 57 -3.91 -3.83 -10.16
C TRP A 57 -4.12 -4.88 -9.08
N TYR A 58 -3.24 -5.88 -9.07
CA TYR A 58 -3.09 -6.87 -8.00
C TYR A 58 -1.76 -6.67 -7.30
N VAL A 59 -1.79 -6.63 -5.97
CA VAL A 59 -0.58 -6.48 -5.14
C VAL A 59 -0.13 -7.86 -4.70
N ASP A 60 0.98 -8.34 -5.25
CA ASP A 60 1.48 -9.68 -4.92
C ASP A 60 2.25 -9.72 -3.60
N ARG A 61 3.12 -8.72 -3.37
CA ARG A 61 4.05 -8.71 -2.24
C ARG A 61 4.34 -7.30 -1.75
N VAL A 62 4.55 -7.19 -0.45
CA VAL A 62 4.94 -5.95 0.23
C VAL A 62 6.15 -6.26 1.09
N ARG A 63 7.19 -5.43 0.99
CA ARG A 63 8.36 -5.52 1.86
C ARG A 63 8.45 -4.26 2.70
N VAL A 64 8.43 -4.45 4.02
CA VAL A 64 8.70 -3.38 4.98
C VAL A 64 10.22 -3.21 5.04
N MET A 65 10.70 -2.01 4.73
CA MET A 65 12.13 -1.71 4.64
C MET A 65 12.70 -1.17 5.97
N GLU A 66 11.88 -0.47 6.74
CA GLU A 66 12.27 0.20 7.99
C GLU A 66 11.57 -0.44 9.19
N SER A 67 12.17 -0.34 10.38
CA SER A 67 11.52 -0.80 11.62
C SER A 67 10.27 0.03 11.92
N LEU A 68 9.21 -0.63 12.36
CA LEU A 68 8.01 0.02 12.88
C LEU A 68 8.36 0.80 14.15
N ARG A 69 7.85 2.03 14.27
CA ARG A 69 8.02 2.92 15.43
C ARG A 69 6.67 3.26 16.02
#